data_AF-A0A0C9SDL2-F1
#
_entry.id   AF-A0A0C9SDL2-F1
#
_cell.length_a   1.000
_cell.length_b   1.000
_cell.length_c   1.000
_cell.angle_alpha   90.00
_cell.angle_beta   90.00
_cell.angle_gamma   90.00
#
_symmetry.space_group_name_H-M   'P 1'
#
loop_
_entity.id
_entity.type
_entity.pdbx_description
1 polymer ?
#
loop_
_entity_poly.entity_id
_entity_poly.type
_entity_poly.pdbx_seq_one_letter_code
_entity_poly.pdbx_strand_id
1 'polypeptide(L)'
;IGLEGGFDLDQGKKYEYEHHNSLVILPSFDSLPLPSTELPEAVQLSVAAVLAADSASVVNELEALAGTWDGEKRAVTKHSDSLVQLDNGVRVPPEGWKCQECDLTENLWLNLTDGAILCGRKYHDGTGGNNHAVKHYEKTRYPLAVKLGTITPDGADVYSYDEDDMVVDSNLTKHLEHFGIEIAKMRKTDKTMLELEIDLNQRTGEWALIQEAGSQLTPLFGPGYTGLANLGNSCYLNAVVQVMMSIPEFQHK
;
A
#
# COMPACT_ATOMS: atom_id res chain seq x y z
N ILE A 1 -8.80 -5.44 11.85
CA ILE A 1 -9.08 -5.19 10.42
C ILE A 1 -9.86 -6.40 9.92
N GLY A 2 -11.08 -6.21 9.40
CA GLY A 2 -11.96 -7.33 9.00
C GLY A 2 -12.71 -8.05 10.13
N LEU A 3 -13.00 -7.38 11.24
CA LEU A 3 -13.88 -7.92 12.29
C LEU A 3 -15.29 -7.33 12.13
N GLU A 4 -16.30 -8.09 12.55
CA GLU A 4 -17.70 -7.70 12.52
C GLU A 4 -17.89 -6.39 13.34
N GLY A 5 -18.24 -5.29 12.65
CA GLY A 5 -18.32 -3.94 13.22
C GLY A 5 -17.07 -3.06 13.07
N GLY A 6 -16.01 -3.55 12.42
CA GLY A 6 -14.82 -2.78 12.07
C GLY A 6 -14.94 -2.03 10.73
N PHE A 7 -13.96 -1.15 10.44
CA PHE A 7 -13.88 -0.41 9.18
C PHE A 7 -13.79 -1.38 7.99
N ASP A 8 -14.81 -1.32 7.15
CA ASP A 8 -15.04 -2.23 6.02
C ASP A 8 -14.30 -1.70 4.79
N LEU A 9 -13.19 -2.36 4.44
CA LEU A 9 -12.36 -2.01 3.27
C LEU A 9 -13.02 -2.42 1.95
N ASP A 10 -14.09 -3.24 2.00
CA ASP A 10 -14.82 -3.74 0.82
C ASP A 10 -15.99 -2.82 0.40
N GLN A 11 -16.17 -1.63 0.99
CA GLN A 11 -17.07 -0.60 0.45
C GLN A 11 -16.49 0.12 -0.79
N GLY A 12 -15.81 -0.64 -1.66
CA GLY A 12 -15.55 -0.23 -3.02
C GLY A 12 -16.87 0.09 -3.73
N LYS A 13 -17.14 1.39 -3.88
CA LYS A 13 -18.27 2.01 -4.59
C LYS A 13 -19.65 1.78 -3.97
N LYS A 14 -19.91 2.41 -2.81
CA LYS A 14 -21.27 2.55 -2.26
C LYS A 14 -22.17 3.50 -3.07
N TYR A 15 -21.59 4.28 -3.99
CA TYR A 15 -22.28 5.28 -4.77
C TYR A 15 -21.84 5.23 -6.24
N GLU A 16 -22.81 5.30 -7.14
CA GLU A 16 -22.57 5.67 -8.52
C GLU A 16 -22.61 7.19 -8.62
N TYR A 17 -21.57 7.78 -9.21
CA TYR A 17 -21.48 9.21 -9.41
C TYR A 17 -21.84 9.55 -10.86
N GLU A 18 -22.83 10.41 -11.04
CA GLU A 18 -23.12 11.04 -12.32
C GLU A 18 -22.65 12.49 -12.28
N HIS A 19 -21.79 12.87 -13.22
CA HIS A 19 -21.25 14.23 -13.30
C HIS A 19 -22.02 15.04 -14.34
N HIS A 20 -22.58 16.18 -13.92
CA HIS A 20 -23.22 17.15 -14.80
C HIS A 20 -22.42 18.45 -14.82
N ASN A 21 -21.93 18.84 -15.98
CA ASN A 21 -21.09 20.03 -16.14
C ASN A 21 -21.88 21.16 -16.83
N SER A 22 -21.68 22.40 -16.37
CA SER A 22 -22.28 23.59 -16.98
C SER A 22 -21.35 24.80 -16.88
N LEU A 23 -21.38 25.67 -17.88
CA LEU A 23 -20.72 26.97 -17.84
C LEU A 23 -21.68 27.99 -17.21
N VAL A 24 -21.25 28.66 -16.14
CA VAL A 24 -22.06 29.68 -15.44
C VAL A 24 -21.43 31.05 -15.60
N ILE A 25 -22.21 32.03 -16.06
CA ILE A 25 -21.77 33.41 -16.26
C ILE A 25 -22.22 34.25 -15.06
N LEU A 26 -21.26 34.82 -14.34
CA LEU A 26 -21.52 35.75 -13.24
C LEU A 26 -21.58 37.20 -13.76
N PRO A 27 -22.40 38.07 -13.14
CA PRO A 27 -23.19 37.84 -11.93
C PRO A 27 -24.63 37.37 -12.20
N SER A 28 -25.05 37.22 -13.45
CA SER A 28 -26.43 36.86 -13.82
C SER A 28 -26.79 35.40 -13.50
N PHE A 29 -25.78 34.55 -13.28
CA PHE A 29 -25.93 33.10 -13.10
C PHE A 29 -26.57 32.40 -14.31
N ASP A 30 -26.40 32.95 -15.51
CA ASP A 30 -26.83 32.28 -16.75
C ASP A 30 -26.02 30.99 -16.91
N SER A 31 -26.70 29.86 -17.06
CA SER A 31 -26.10 28.52 -17.11
C SER A 31 -26.30 27.86 -18.47
N LEU A 32 -25.20 27.36 -19.04
CA LEU A 32 -25.18 26.64 -20.31
C LEU A 32 -24.70 25.21 -20.05
N PRO A 33 -25.48 24.17 -20.39
CA PRO A 33 -25.07 22.78 -20.20
C PRO A 33 -23.87 22.42 -21.10
N LEU A 34 -22.96 21.61 -20.56
CA LEU A 34 -21.80 21.11 -21.29
C LEU A 34 -21.93 19.60 -21.56
N PRO A 35 -21.47 19.11 -22.73
CA PRO A 35 -20.84 19.87 -23.81
C PRO A 35 -21.86 20.70 -24.64
N SER A 36 -21.44 21.86 -25.17
CA SER A 36 -22.24 22.69 -26.07
C SER A 36 -21.42 23.14 -27.28
N THR A 37 -21.95 22.88 -28.47
CA THR A 37 -21.34 23.26 -29.77
C THR A 37 -21.61 24.72 -30.15
N GLU A 38 -22.48 25.41 -29.41
CA GLU A 38 -22.82 26.82 -29.64
C GLU A 38 -21.78 27.78 -29.01
N LEU A 39 -20.88 27.24 -28.19
CA LEU A 39 -19.82 28.01 -27.56
C LEU A 39 -18.67 28.31 -28.54
N PRO A 40 -17.97 29.45 -28.40
CA PRO A 40 -16.77 29.71 -29.18
C PRO A 40 -15.70 28.63 -28.97
N GLU A 41 -14.94 28.32 -30.02
CA GLU A 41 -13.89 27.27 -30.00
C GLU A 41 -12.89 27.45 -28.85
N ALA A 42 -12.45 28.68 -28.58
CA ALA A 42 -11.54 28.98 -27.47
C ALA A 42 -12.14 28.59 -26.10
N VAL A 43 -13.46 28.74 -25.93
CA VAL A 43 -14.16 28.36 -24.69
C VAL A 43 -14.30 26.85 -24.61
N GLN A 44 -14.63 26.18 -25.72
CA GLN A 44 -14.70 24.72 -25.78
C GLN A 44 -13.36 24.06 -25.42
N LEU A 45 -12.26 24.56 -25.98
CA LEU A 45 -10.90 24.09 -25.67
C LEU A 45 -10.54 24.30 -24.19
N SER A 46 -10.88 25.47 -23.64
CA SER A 46 -10.64 25.76 -22.22
C SER A 46 -11.43 24.83 -21.30
N VAL A 47 -12.71 24.58 -21.61
CA VAL A 47 -13.56 23.63 -20.88
C VAL A 47 -12.98 22.23 -20.94
N ALA A 48 -12.59 21.76 -22.13
CA ALA A 48 -12.01 20.44 -22.29
C ALA A 48 -10.70 20.29 -21.49
N ALA A 49 -9.84 21.30 -21.51
CA ALA A 49 -8.60 21.31 -20.73
C ALA A 49 -8.84 21.25 -19.21
N VAL A 50 -9.85 21.97 -18.70
CA VAL A 50 -10.21 21.95 -17.28
C VAL A 50 -10.81 20.61 -16.87
N LEU A 51 -11.69 20.02 -17.69
CA LEU A 51 -12.31 18.73 -17.40
C LEU A 51 -11.32 17.55 -17.52
N ALA A 52 -10.31 17.68 -18.37
CA ALA A 52 -9.25 16.70 -18.54
C ALA A 52 -8.06 16.91 -17.59
N ALA A 53 -8.02 18.03 -16.85
CA ALA A 53 -6.96 18.27 -15.89
C ALA A 53 -7.12 17.31 -14.71
N ASP A 54 -6.10 16.49 -14.47
CA ASP A 54 -6.05 15.67 -13.27
C ASP A 54 -6.12 16.58 -12.04
N SER A 55 -7.01 16.25 -11.10
CA SER A 55 -7.09 17.03 -9.89
C SER A 55 -5.77 16.90 -9.13
N ALA A 56 -5.27 18.01 -8.59
CA ALA A 56 -4.07 17.99 -7.74
C ALA A 56 -4.21 16.98 -6.59
N SER A 57 -5.44 16.65 -6.19
CA SER A 57 -5.74 15.59 -5.23
C SER A 57 -5.45 14.19 -5.76
N VAL A 58 -5.77 13.86 -7.01
CA VAL A 58 -5.48 12.56 -7.63
C VAL A 58 -4.00 12.43 -7.94
N VAL A 59 -3.35 13.51 -8.39
CA VAL A 59 -1.89 13.54 -8.55
C VAL A 59 -1.19 13.37 -7.20
N ASN A 60 -1.60 14.09 -6.15
CA ASN A 60 -1.07 13.90 -4.80
C ASN A 60 -1.40 12.53 -4.22
N GLU A 61 -2.55 11.94 -4.52
CA GLU A 61 -2.93 10.60 -4.06
C GLU A 61 -2.06 9.52 -4.74
N LEU A 62 -1.79 9.67 -6.04
CA LEU A 62 -0.84 8.84 -6.77
C LEU A 62 0.61 9.05 -6.30
N GLU A 63 1.02 10.28 -6.00
CA GLU A 63 2.35 10.59 -5.44
C GLU A 63 2.49 10.10 -3.98
N ALA A 64 1.43 10.17 -3.19
CA ALA A 64 1.37 9.60 -1.85
C ALA A 64 1.45 8.07 -1.91
N LEU A 65 0.73 7.42 -2.84
CA LEU A 65 0.83 5.99 -3.09
C LEU A 65 2.22 5.58 -3.62
N ALA A 66 2.91 6.47 -4.34
CA ALA A 66 4.23 6.24 -4.92
C ALA A 66 5.42 6.50 -3.96
N GLY A 67 5.15 6.78 -2.68
CA GLY A 67 6.21 7.16 -1.74
C GLY A 67 5.85 7.07 -0.26
N THR A 68 4.80 6.33 0.10
CA THR A 68 4.46 6.18 1.51
C THR A 68 5.52 5.35 2.21
N TRP A 69 6.40 6.07 2.90
CA TRP A 69 7.07 5.67 4.13
C TRP A 69 8.33 4.80 3.99
N ASP A 70 9.22 5.22 3.10
CA ASP A 70 10.61 5.46 3.46
C ASP A 70 11.10 6.66 2.64
N GLY A 71 11.77 7.61 3.29
CA GLY A 71 12.52 8.66 2.61
C GLY A 71 13.72 8.13 1.82
N GLU A 72 13.92 6.82 1.69
CA GLU A 72 14.87 6.21 0.77
C GLU A 72 14.17 5.46 -0.37
N LYS A 73 14.41 5.95 -1.59
CA LYS A 73 14.21 5.18 -2.81
C LYS A 73 15.03 3.90 -2.67
N ARG A 74 14.36 2.75 -2.45
CA ARG A 74 14.99 1.43 -2.33
C ARG A 74 16.10 1.29 -3.37
N ALA A 75 17.31 0.97 -2.91
CA ALA A 75 18.43 0.79 -3.80
C ALA A 75 18.19 -0.41 -4.73
N VAL A 76 18.64 -0.31 -5.97
CA VAL A 76 18.70 -1.48 -6.84
C VAL A 76 19.75 -2.43 -6.28
N THR A 77 19.38 -3.69 -6.03
CA THR A 77 20.33 -4.66 -5.49
C THR A 77 21.47 -4.92 -6.44
N LYS A 78 22.68 -5.02 -5.90
CA LYS A 78 23.89 -5.44 -6.64
C LYS A 78 23.77 -6.84 -7.26
N HIS A 79 22.79 -7.63 -6.84
CA HIS A 79 22.55 -8.99 -7.32
C HIS A 79 21.62 -9.06 -8.54
N SER A 80 20.99 -7.95 -8.97
CA SER A 80 19.97 -7.96 -10.04
C SER A 80 20.44 -8.64 -11.33
N ASP A 81 21.68 -8.40 -11.74
CA ASP A 81 22.24 -8.93 -13.00
C ASP A 81 23.12 -10.18 -12.80
N SER A 82 23.50 -10.47 -11.56
CA SER A 82 24.44 -11.56 -11.23
C SER A 82 23.79 -12.73 -10.49
N LEU A 83 22.50 -12.63 -10.16
CA LEU A 83 21.76 -13.68 -9.49
C LEU A 83 21.74 -14.95 -10.36
N VAL A 84 22.31 -16.02 -9.83
CA VAL A 84 22.25 -17.34 -10.45
C VAL A 84 21.01 -18.05 -9.93
N GLN A 85 20.15 -18.52 -10.83
CA GLN A 85 19.01 -19.38 -10.50
C GLN A 85 19.34 -20.83 -10.84
N LEU A 86 19.08 -21.75 -9.92
CA LEU A 86 19.34 -23.17 -10.08
C LEU A 86 18.29 -23.80 -11.01
N ASP A 87 18.73 -24.66 -11.91
CA ASP A 87 17.85 -25.50 -12.73
C ASP A 87 17.53 -26.81 -11.98
N ASN A 88 16.77 -26.68 -10.90
CA ASN A 88 16.38 -27.78 -10.02
C ASN A 88 14.95 -28.29 -10.28
N GLY A 89 14.30 -27.81 -11.34
CA GLY A 89 12.94 -28.21 -11.74
C GLY A 89 11.81 -27.68 -10.85
N VAL A 90 12.10 -26.77 -9.90
CA VAL A 90 11.07 -26.21 -9.01
C VAL A 90 10.09 -25.35 -9.81
N ARG A 91 8.79 -25.53 -9.52
CA ARG A 91 7.69 -24.71 -10.00
C ARG A 91 6.84 -24.29 -8.82
N VAL A 92 6.56 -22.99 -8.72
CA VAL A 92 5.81 -22.42 -7.61
C VAL A 92 4.34 -22.28 -8.04
N PRO A 93 3.38 -22.86 -7.30
CA PRO A 93 1.96 -22.69 -7.62
C PRO A 93 1.53 -21.23 -7.41
N PRO A 94 0.42 -20.77 -8.00
CA PRO A 94 -0.04 -19.38 -7.86
C PRO A 94 -0.63 -19.06 -6.47
N GLU A 95 -0.99 -20.07 -5.68
CA GLU A 95 -1.56 -19.93 -4.34
C GLU A 95 -1.34 -21.20 -3.49
N GLY A 96 -1.76 -21.16 -2.22
CA GLY A 96 -1.71 -22.32 -1.33
C GLY A 96 -0.32 -22.65 -0.79
N TRP A 97 0.57 -21.65 -0.73
CA TRP A 97 1.93 -21.83 -0.25
C TRP A 97 2.00 -22.16 1.24
N LYS A 98 3.02 -22.92 1.60
CA LYS A 98 3.34 -23.30 2.97
C LYS A 98 4.85 -23.27 3.15
N CYS A 99 5.30 -22.86 4.33
CA CYS A 99 6.71 -22.99 4.69
C CYS A 99 7.15 -24.46 4.61
N GLN A 100 8.31 -24.71 3.99
CA GLN A 100 8.83 -26.07 3.86
C GLN A 100 9.32 -26.69 5.18
N GLU A 101 9.53 -25.88 6.22
CA GLU A 101 10.09 -26.29 7.51
C GLU A 101 9.08 -26.21 8.67
N CYS A 102 7.89 -25.62 8.48
CA CYS A 102 6.84 -25.54 9.50
C CYS A 102 5.44 -25.34 8.93
N ASP A 103 4.44 -25.17 9.79
CA ASP A 103 3.03 -25.11 9.38
C ASP A 103 2.51 -23.73 8.95
N LEU A 104 3.39 -22.73 8.82
CA LEU A 104 2.98 -21.37 8.46
C LEU A 104 2.60 -21.27 6.98
N THR A 105 1.48 -20.60 6.72
CA THR A 105 0.93 -20.31 5.38
C THR A 105 0.96 -18.82 5.02
N GLU A 106 1.38 -17.97 5.95
CA GLU A 106 1.48 -16.52 5.80
C GLU A 106 2.92 -16.05 6.07
N ASN A 107 3.25 -14.83 5.64
CA ASN A 107 4.60 -14.24 5.75
C ASN A 107 5.69 -15.16 5.15
N LEU A 108 5.41 -15.65 3.94
CA LEU A 108 6.27 -16.57 3.21
C LEU A 108 7.13 -15.83 2.19
N TRP A 109 8.39 -16.26 2.14
CA TRP A 109 9.44 -15.72 1.30
C TRP A 109 9.94 -16.80 0.36
N LEU A 110 9.92 -16.51 -0.93
CA LEU A 110 10.47 -17.34 -1.98
C LEU A 110 11.90 -16.91 -2.25
N ASN A 111 12.87 -17.80 -2.04
CA ASN A 111 14.25 -17.52 -2.42
C ASN A 111 14.40 -17.55 -3.95
N LEU A 112 14.96 -16.49 -4.53
CA LEU A 112 15.03 -16.34 -5.99
C LEU A 112 16.12 -17.20 -6.65
N THR A 113 17.03 -17.82 -5.88
CA THR A 113 18.06 -18.71 -6.42
C THR A 113 17.57 -20.14 -6.58
N ASP A 114 16.92 -20.72 -5.57
CA ASP A 114 16.57 -22.15 -5.55
C ASP A 114 15.07 -22.45 -5.47
N GLY A 115 14.23 -21.43 -5.30
CA GLY A 115 12.79 -21.58 -5.20
C GLY A 115 12.29 -22.10 -3.85
N ALA A 116 13.12 -22.08 -2.81
CA ALA A 116 12.69 -22.47 -1.46
C ALA A 116 11.64 -21.48 -0.90
N ILE A 117 10.55 -22.00 -0.35
CA ILE A 117 9.47 -21.21 0.27
C ILE A 117 9.54 -21.35 1.79
N LEU A 118 9.89 -20.26 2.47
CA LEU A 118 10.21 -20.27 3.90
C LEU A 118 9.59 -19.09 4.64
N CYS A 119 9.20 -19.29 5.90
CA CYS A 119 8.61 -18.23 6.70
C CYS A 119 9.65 -17.17 7.13
N GLY A 120 9.18 -15.94 7.29
CA GLY A 120 9.98 -14.78 7.68
C GLY A 120 10.55 -14.81 9.11
N ARG A 121 11.02 -13.64 9.56
CA ARG A 121 11.68 -13.48 10.87
C ARG A 121 10.69 -13.58 12.03
N LYS A 122 11.16 -14.07 13.18
CA LYS A 122 10.39 -14.15 14.44
C LYS A 122 10.52 -12.84 15.22
N TYR A 123 9.41 -12.28 15.68
CA TYR A 123 9.40 -11.09 16.52
C TYR A 123 9.55 -11.44 18.01
N HIS A 124 9.95 -10.46 18.82
CA HIS A 124 10.20 -10.64 20.26
C HIS A 124 8.92 -10.94 21.06
N ASP A 125 7.76 -10.55 20.55
CA ASP A 125 6.43 -10.82 21.12
C ASP A 125 5.91 -12.24 20.80
N GLY A 126 6.69 -13.02 20.04
CA GLY A 126 6.35 -14.37 19.61
C GLY A 126 5.57 -14.46 18.30
N THR A 127 5.19 -13.33 17.69
CA THR A 127 4.49 -13.27 16.40
C THR A 127 5.47 -13.27 15.21
N GLY A 128 4.96 -13.27 13.97
CA GLY A 128 5.78 -13.28 12.75
C GLY A 128 6.04 -14.68 12.23
N GLY A 129 7.27 -14.95 11.79
CA GLY A 129 7.71 -16.26 11.31
C GLY A 129 8.61 -17.02 12.31
N ASN A 130 9.27 -18.08 11.83
CA ASN A 130 10.16 -18.94 12.63
C ASN A 130 11.65 -18.85 12.21
N ASN A 131 12.02 -17.77 11.51
CA ASN A 131 13.38 -17.52 11.00
C ASN A 131 13.87 -18.53 9.95
N HIS A 132 12.98 -19.27 9.27
CA HIS A 132 13.43 -20.28 8.31
C HIS A 132 14.10 -19.68 7.06
N ALA A 133 13.59 -18.56 6.55
CA ALA A 133 14.19 -17.92 5.38
C ALA A 133 15.61 -17.38 5.65
N VAL A 134 15.84 -16.76 6.82
CA VAL A 134 17.18 -16.29 7.21
C VAL A 134 18.14 -17.45 7.50
N LYS A 135 17.68 -18.52 8.15
CA LYS A 135 18.49 -19.74 8.38
C LYS A 135 18.88 -20.42 7.06
N HIS A 136 18.02 -20.35 6.05
CA HIS A 136 18.33 -20.86 4.72
C HIS A 136 19.42 -20.06 4.05
N TYR A 137 19.34 -18.73 4.11
CA TYR A 137 20.42 -17.86 3.64
C TYR A 137 21.75 -18.13 4.37
N GLU A 138 21.75 -18.32 5.70
CA GLU A 138 22.97 -18.62 6.45
C GLU A 138 23.69 -19.89 5.96
N LYS A 139 22.92 -20.89 5.51
CA LYS A 139 23.43 -22.17 4.98
C LYS A 139 23.86 -22.09 3.52
N THR A 140 23.10 -21.40 2.68
CA THR A 140 23.24 -21.44 1.22
C THR A 140 23.95 -20.22 0.62
N ARG A 141 23.84 -19.08 1.31
CA ARG A 141 24.24 -17.74 0.84
C ARG A 141 23.50 -17.27 -0.41
N TYR A 142 22.28 -17.74 -0.61
CA TYR A 142 21.40 -17.26 -1.69
C TYR A 142 20.74 -15.93 -1.30
N PRO A 143 21.10 -14.81 -1.95
CA PRO A 143 20.98 -13.49 -1.34
C PRO A 143 19.57 -12.90 -1.38
N LEU A 144 18.78 -13.21 -2.42
CA LEU A 144 17.51 -12.54 -2.66
C LEU A 144 16.31 -13.44 -2.35
N ALA A 145 15.31 -12.86 -1.68
CA ALA A 145 14.01 -13.47 -1.51
C ALA A 145 12.88 -12.48 -1.75
N VAL A 146 11.79 -12.94 -2.37
CA VAL A 146 10.59 -12.15 -2.65
C VAL A 146 9.45 -12.61 -1.73
N LYS A 147 8.66 -11.66 -1.21
CA LYS A 147 7.51 -11.98 -0.37
C LYS A 147 6.30 -12.36 -1.22
N LEU A 148 5.87 -13.62 -1.13
CA LEU A 148 4.93 -14.23 -2.07
C LEU A 148 3.59 -13.49 -2.20
N GLY A 149 2.95 -13.12 -1.09
CA GLY A 149 1.66 -12.42 -1.14
C GLY A 149 1.73 -10.93 -1.51
N THR A 150 2.91 -10.39 -1.83
CA THR A 150 3.06 -8.99 -2.27
C THR A 150 3.22 -8.83 -3.78
N ILE A 151 3.27 -9.94 -4.53
CA ILE A 151 3.52 -9.92 -5.97
C ILE A 151 2.29 -9.36 -6.70
N THR A 152 2.51 -8.33 -7.50
CA THR A 152 1.51 -7.64 -8.34
C THR A 152 2.12 -7.30 -9.70
N PRO A 153 1.31 -6.91 -10.70
CA PRO A 153 1.82 -6.40 -11.99
C PRO A 153 2.83 -5.26 -11.86
N ASP A 154 2.70 -4.43 -10.81
CA ASP A 154 3.54 -3.25 -10.58
C ASP A 154 4.84 -3.57 -9.81
N GLY A 155 4.96 -4.76 -9.22
CA GLY A 155 6.15 -5.18 -8.48
C GLY A 155 5.87 -6.09 -7.29
N ALA A 156 6.88 -6.28 -6.44
CA ALA A 156 6.81 -7.06 -5.21
C ALA A 156 7.83 -6.58 -4.17
N ASP A 157 7.65 -6.99 -2.91
CA ASP A 157 8.65 -6.79 -1.87
C ASP A 157 9.79 -7.80 -2.02
N VAL A 158 10.98 -7.31 -2.34
CA VAL A 158 12.23 -8.08 -2.43
C VAL A 158 13.16 -7.68 -1.30
N TYR A 159 13.70 -8.68 -0.60
CA TYR A 159 14.66 -8.50 0.47
C TYR A 159 16.00 -9.12 0.08
N SER A 160 17.09 -8.39 0.34
CA SER A 160 18.45 -8.87 0.17
C SER A 160 19.04 -9.18 1.54
N TYR A 161 19.32 -10.46 1.80
CA TYR A 161 20.00 -10.88 3.03
C TYR A 161 21.48 -10.50 3.07
N ASP A 162 22.08 -10.24 1.91
CA ASP A 162 23.48 -9.82 1.80
C ASP A 162 23.65 -8.31 2.01
N GLU A 163 22.62 -7.52 1.65
CA GLU A 163 22.58 -6.07 1.91
C GLU A 163 21.81 -5.74 3.21
N ASP A 164 21.19 -6.75 3.83
CA ASP A 164 20.30 -6.68 5.02
C ASP A 164 19.16 -5.65 4.87
N ASP A 165 18.66 -5.45 3.64
CA ASP A 165 17.74 -4.38 3.30
C ASP A 165 16.68 -4.77 2.25
N MET A 166 15.60 -4.00 2.19
CA MET A 166 14.60 -4.04 1.12
C MET A 166 15.18 -3.41 -0.15
N VAL A 167 15.14 -4.14 -1.25
CA VAL A 167 15.82 -3.77 -2.49
C VAL A 167 14.86 -3.77 -3.68
N VAL A 168 15.28 -3.11 -4.76
CA VAL A 168 14.65 -3.25 -6.08
C VAL A 168 15.46 -4.25 -6.90
N ASP A 169 14.80 -5.30 -7.38
CA ASP A 169 15.37 -6.20 -8.38
C ASP A 169 14.88 -5.79 -9.77
N SER A 170 15.80 -5.26 -10.59
CA SER A 170 15.47 -4.79 -11.94
C SER A 170 15.07 -5.92 -12.90
N ASN A 171 15.42 -7.18 -12.57
CA ASN A 171 15.11 -8.36 -13.37
C ASN A 171 14.05 -9.25 -12.69
N LEU A 172 13.29 -8.73 -11.72
CA LEU A 172 12.33 -9.50 -10.92
C LEU A 172 11.36 -10.33 -11.77
N THR A 173 10.85 -9.78 -12.86
CA THR A 173 9.95 -10.50 -13.77
C THR A 173 10.59 -11.78 -14.31
N LYS A 174 11.83 -11.68 -14.81
CA LYS A 174 12.56 -12.83 -15.33
C LYS A 174 12.86 -13.85 -14.22
N HIS A 175 13.23 -13.37 -13.03
CA HIS A 175 13.51 -14.24 -11.89
C HIS A 175 12.28 -15.00 -11.42
N LEU A 176 11.10 -14.39 -11.47
CA LEU A 176 9.83 -15.04 -11.14
C LEU A 176 9.37 -16.01 -12.23
N GLU A 177 9.55 -15.66 -13.51
CA GLU A 177 9.23 -16.52 -14.65
C GLU A 177 10.01 -17.85 -14.62
N HIS A 178 11.26 -17.86 -14.12
CA HIS A 178 12.05 -19.09 -13.93
C HIS A 178 11.33 -20.15 -13.09
N PHE A 179 10.57 -19.70 -12.08
CA PHE A 179 9.78 -20.58 -11.22
C PHE A 179 8.34 -20.79 -11.72
N GLY A 180 7.99 -20.27 -12.89
CA GLY A 180 6.66 -20.37 -13.49
C GLY A 180 5.64 -19.38 -12.94
N ILE A 181 6.07 -18.30 -12.29
CA ILE A 181 5.17 -17.26 -11.76
C ILE A 181 4.99 -16.18 -12.82
N GLU A 182 3.79 -16.12 -13.40
CA GLU A 182 3.38 -15.06 -14.31
C GLU A 182 2.87 -13.85 -13.50
N ILE A 183 3.71 -12.81 -13.35
CA ILE A 183 3.39 -11.58 -12.61
C ILE A 183 2.01 -11.00 -12.99
N ALA A 184 1.64 -11.02 -14.27
CA ALA A 184 0.38 -10.47 -14.77
C ALA A 184 -0.89 -11.13 -14.19
N LYS A 185 -0.77 -12.35 -13.64
CA LYS A 185 -1.87 -13.10 -13.02
C LYS A 185 -1.87 -12.99 -11.50
N MET A 186 -0.85 -12.36 -10.91
CA MET A 186 -0.70 -12.22 -9.47
C MET A 186 -1.50 -11.03 -8.95
N ARG A 187 -2.03 -11.17 -7.74
CA ARG A 187 -2.70 -10.11 -6.99
C ARG A 187 -2.14 -10.11 -5.58
N LYS A 188 -2.12 -8.94 -4.94
CA LYS A 188 -1.68 -8.79 -3.56
C LYS A 188 -2.63 -9.57 -2.63
N THR A 189 -2.07 -10.48 -1.83
CA THR A 189 -2.79 -11.31 -0.84
C THR A 189 -2.22 -11.20 0.56
N ASP A 190 -1.02 -10.63 0.73
CA ASP A 190 -0.39 -10.35 2.02
C ASP A 190 -0.05 -8.87 2.15
N LYS A 191 0.10 -8.45 3.41
CA LYS A 191 0.65 -7.13 3.74
C LYS A 191 2.10 -7.02 3.29
N THR A 192 2.51 -5.87 2.78
CA THR A 192 3.92 -5.53 2.55
C THR A 192 4.70 -5.51 3.86
N MET A 193 6.03 -5.56 3.81
CA MET A 193 6.85 -5.40 5.02
C MET A 193 6.58 -4.05 5.69
N LEU A 194 6.41 -3.02 4.89
CA LEU A 194 6.04 -1.70 5.34
C LEU A 194 4.70 -1.68 6.08
N GLU A 195 3.67 -2.30 5.51
CA GLU A 195 2.35 -2.38 6.15
C GLU A 195 2.41 -3.15 7.47
N LEU A 196 3.28 -4.18 7.56
CA LEU A 196 3.53 -4.88 8.82
C LEU A 196 4.26 -4.00 9.84
N GLU A 197 5.23 -3.19 9.43
CA GLU A 197 5.94 -2.26 10.31
C GLU A 197 5.03 -1.14 10.83
N ILE A 198 4.14 -0.62 9.98
CA ILE A 198 3.10 0.34 10.39
C ILE A 198 2.14 -0.32 11.39
N ASP A 199 1.65 -1.53 11.10
CA ASP A 199 0.80 -2.29 12.02
C ASP A 199 1.51 -2.55 13.36
N LEU A 200 2.80 -2.92 13.33
CA LEU A 200 3.59 -3.20 14.53
C LEU A 200 3.81 -1.93 15.35
N ASN A 201 4.18 -0.81 14.71
CA ASN A 201 4.31 0.48 15.38
C ASN A 201 2.98 0.98 15.98
N GLN A 202 1.84 0.67 15.34
CA GLN A 202 0.53 0.96 15.89
C GLN A 202 0.16 0.05 17.07
N ARG A 203 0.65 -1.21 17.09
CA ARG A 203 0.28 -2.22 18.11
C ARG A 203 1.22 -2.28 19.31
N THR A 204 2.49 -1.92 19.18
CA THR A 204 3.48 -2.08 20.25
C THR A 204 3.68 -0.78 21.03
N GLY A 205 3.43 -0.81 22.35
CA GLY A 205 4.08 0.08 23.30
C GLY A 205 3.15 0.96 24.13
N GLU A 206 2.39 1.86 23.51
CA GLU A 206 1.59 2.88 24.25
C GLU A 206 0.25 3.21 23.57
N TRP A 207 0.09 2.94 22.26
CA TRP A 207 -1.10 3.32 21.49
C TRP A 207 -2.32 2.42 21.70
N ALA A 208 -2.14 1.11 21.94
CA ALA A 208 -3.26 0.20 22.19
C ALA A 208 -4.06 0.58 23.45
N LEU A 209 -3.39 1.18 24.44
CA LEU A 209 -3.98 1.64 25.69
C LEU A 209 -4.71 3.00 25.53
N ILE A 210 -4.28 3.82 24.57
CA ILE A 210 -4.87 5.13 24.26
C ILE A 210 -6.03 5.02 23.26
N GLN A 211 -5.95 4.10 22.29
CA GLN A 211 -6.94 3.93 21.23
C GLN A 211 -8.11 3.00 21.62
N GLU A 212 -8.17 2.52 22.86
CA GLU A 212 -9.22 1.59 23.35
C GLU A 212 -9.43 0.39 22.40
N ALA A 213 -8.36 -0.08 21.77
CA ALA A 213 -8.44 -1.07 20.69
C ALA A 213 -9.12 -2.37 21.18
N GLY A 214 -10.31 -2.67 20.65
CA GLY A 214 -11.17 -3.79 21.08
C GLY A 214 -12.43 -3.38 21.84
N SER A 215 -12.57 -2.09 22.16
CA SER A 215 -13.80 -1.54 22.76
C SER A 215 -14.81 -1.17 21.66
N GLN A 216 -16.07 -1.49 21.89
CA GLN A 216 -17.16 -1.04 21.03
C GLN A 216 -17.49 0.41 21.40
N LEU A 217 -16.95 1.36 20.62
CA LEU A 217 -17.17 2.79 20.86
C LEU A 217 -18.48 3.26 20.21
N THR A 218 -19.15 4.19 20.88
CA THR A 218 -20.36 4.85 20.35
C THR A 218 -19.94 5.90 19.32
N PRO A 219 -20.37 5.81 18.05
CA PRO A 219 -20.10 6.85 17.06
C PRO A 219 -20.70 8.20 17.46
N LEU A 220 -19.92 9.28 17.32
CA LEU A 220 -20.34 10.64 17.61
C LEU A 220 -20.52 11.44 16.31
N PHE A 221 -21.45 12.39 16.33
CA PHE A 221 -21.80 13.24 15.19
C PHE A 221 -22.09 14.67 15.67
N GLY A 222 -21.93 15.65 14.77
CA GLY A 222 -22.27 17.05 15.02
C GLY A 222 -21.06 17.98 15.08
N PRO A 223 -21.28 19.27 15.42
CA PRO A 223 -20.22 20.28 15.48
C PRO A 223 -19.10 19.86 16.45
N GLY A 224 -17.85 19.97 16.01
CA GLY A 224 -16.68 19.56 16.81
C GLY A 224 -16.34 18.07 16.78
N TYR A 225 -17.15 17.23 16.12
CA TYR A 225 -16.93 15.78 16.02
C TYR A 225 -16.68 15.31 14.57
N THR A 226 -16.15 16.20 13.72
CA THR A 226 -15.86 15.87 12.32
C THR A 226 -14.52 15.16 12.21
N GLY A 227 -14.50 13.92 11.72
CA GLY A 227 -13.26 13.20 11.42
C GLY A 227 -12.52 13.83 10.24
N LEU A 228 -11.19 13.81 10.30
CA LEU A 228 -10.34 14.24 9.18
C LEU A 228 -9.85 13.01 8.41
N ALA A 229 -10.10 13.00 7.10
CA ALA A 229 -9.61 11.95 6.22
C ALA A 229 -8.07 11.92 6.22
N ASN A 230 -7.49 10.73 6.14
CA ASN A 230 -6.05 10.57 5.98
C ASN A 230 -5.71 10.78 4.51
N LEU A 231 -4.73 11.63 4.21
CA LEU A 231 -4.28 11.96 2.84
C LEU A 231 -2.91 11.34 2.53
N GLY A 232 -2.53 10.25 3.22
CA GLY A 232 -1.21 9.65 3.18
C GLY A 232 -0.31 10.22 4.29
N ASN A 233 0.00 9.40 5.30
CA ASN A 233 0.83 9.77 6.46
C ASN A 233 0.37 11.02 7.23
N SER A 234 -0.82 11.57 6.99
CA SER A 234 -1.28 12.84 7.57
C SER A 234 -1.88 12.71 8.98
N CYS A 235 -1.74 11.56 9.64
CA CYS A 235 -2.36 11.31 10.95
C CYS A 235 -1.84 12.25 12.04
N TYR A 236 -0.54 12.61 12.01
CA TYR A 236 0.05 13.57 12.94
C TYR A 236 -0.59 14.96 12.78
N LEU A 237 -0.82 15.38 11.54
CA LEU A 237 -1.45 16.65 11.22
C LEU A 237 -2.91 16.65 11.69
N ASN A 238 -3.64 15.58 11.37
CA ASN A 238 -5.04 15.44 11.79
C ASN A 238 -5.17 15.52 13.31
N ALA A 239 -4.28 14.88 14.07
CA ALA A 239 -4.28 14.94 15.53
C ALA A 239 -4.03 16.37 16.05
N VAL A 240 -3.01 17.06 15.54
CA VAL A 240 -2.69 18.43 15.97
C VAL A 240 -3.81 19.41 15.63
N VAL A 241 -4.38 19.31 14.43
CA VAL A 241 -5.47 20.18 13.99
C VAL A 241 -6.72 19.96 14.85
N GLN A 242 -7.08 18.72 15.17
CA GLN A 242 -8.22 18.42 16.05
C GLN A 242 -8.05 19.04 17.44
N VAL A 243 -6.86 18.95 18.03
CA VAL A 243 -6.57 19.57 19.32
C VAL A 243 -6.63 21.09 19.22
N MET A 244 -5.98 21.67 18.22
CA MET A 244 -5.96 23.12 18.01
C MET A 244 -7.37 23.69 17.80
N MET A 245 -8.21 23.00 17.02
CA MET A 245 -9.59 23.38 16.79
C MET A 245 -10.51 23.10 17.97
N SER A 246 -10.02 22.46 19.05
CA SER A 246 -10.76 22.30 20.30
C SER A 246 -10.44 23.40 21.33
N ILE A 247 -9.52 24.32 21.00
CA ILE A 247 -9.11 25.44 21.85
C ILE A 247 -9.91 26.70 21.45
N PRO A 248 -10.71 27.30 22.34
CA PRO A 248 -11.58 28.45 22.01
C PRO A 248 -10.83 29.64 21.40
N GLU A 249 -9.60 29.91 21.84
CA GLU A 249 -8.76 31.00 21.34
C GLU A 249 -8.38 30.84 19.87
N PHE A 250 -8.31 29.60 19.36
CA PHE A 250 -8.11 29.32 17.94
C PHE A 250 -9.42 29.37 17.14
N GLN A 251 -10.56 29.10 17.78
CA GLN A 251 -11.88 29.16 17.13
C GLN A 251 -12.39 30.60 16.96
N HIS A 252 -12.04 31.52 17.86
CA HIS A 252 -12.61 32.87 17.94
C HIS A 252 -11.70 33.98 17.39
N LYS A 253 -10.79 33.64 16.46
CA LYS A 253 -9.84 34.60 15.86
C LYS A 253 -10.35 35.21 14.57
#